data_AF-A0A7C7CM11-F1
#
_entry.id   AF-A0A7C7CM11-F1
#
_cell.length_a   1.000
_cell.length_b   1.000
_cell.length_c   1.000
_cell.angle_alpha   90.00
_cell.angle_beta   90.00
_cell.angle_gamma   90.00
#
_symmetry.space_group_name_H-M   'P 1'
#
loop_
_entity.id
_entity.type
_entity.pdbx_description
1 polymer ?
#
loop_
_entity_poly.entity_id
_entity_poly.type
_entity_poly.pdbx_seq_one_letter_code
_entity_poly.pdbx_strand_id
1 'polypeptide(L)'
;MKDKTIQSNAGGTRHLLYLVSGIVVVLTGLIGSGFGSVWSGQAYELFAGIEIMEYIEMYVPYFPFVPFFPIFTITLGAFLILKSKG
;
A
#
# COMPACT_ATOMS: atom_id res chain seq x y z
N MET A 1 36.48 -9.02 12.21
CA MET A 1 36.21 -9.17 10.76
C MET A 1 34.85 -9.78 10.44
N LYS A 2 34.38 -10.81 11.17
CA LYS A 2 33.06 -11.44 10.95
C LYS A 2 31.85 -10.50 11.10
N ASP A 3 31.88 -9.56 12.04
CA ASP A 3 30.76 -8.60 12.25
C ASP A 3 30.49 -7.68 11.06
N LYS A 4 31.54 -7.15 10.41
CA LYS A 4 31.37 -6.26 9.26
C LYS A 4 30.69 -6.96 8.08
N THR A 5 30.94 -8.26 7.90
CA THR A 5 30.38 -9.05 6.80
C THR A 5 28.88 -9.31 7.01
N ILE A 6 28.46 -9.61 8.24
CA ILE A 6 27.05 -9.83 8.58
C ILE A 6 26.26 -8.53 8.49
N GLN A 7 26.83 -7.42 8.99
CA GLN A 7 26.19 -6.11 8.95
C GLN A 7 26.03 -5.57 7.53
N SER A 8 27.02 -5.81 6.66
CA SER A 8 26.96 -5.49 5.23
C SER A 8 25.89 -6.32 4.50
N ASN A 9 25.78 -7.62 4.78
CA ASN A 9 24.81 -8.49 4.13
C ASN A 9 23.37 -8.15 4.55
N ALA A 10 23.15 -7.84 5.83
CA ALA A 10 21.85 -7.42 6.36
C ALA A 10 21.36 -6.09 5.76
N GLY A 11 22.28 -5.14 5.49
CA GLY A 11 21.97 -3.91 4.78
C GLY A 11 21.52 -4.16 3.34
N GLY A 12 22.23 -5.03 2.61
CA GLY A 12 21.88 -5.43 1.25
C GLY A 12 20.54 -6.15 1.15
N THR A 13 20.24 -7.06 2.09
CA THR A 13 18.95 -7.77 2.11
C THR A 13 17.78 -6.81 2.39
N ARG A 14 17.93 -5.89 3.35
CA ARG A 14 16.88 -4.89 3.67
C ARG A 14 16.59 -3.97 2.50
N HIS A 15 17.63 -3.50 1.81
CA HIS A 15 17.50 -2.72 0.58
C HIS A 15 16.66 -3.47 -0.47
N LEU A 16 17.03 -4.71 -0.76
CA LEU A 16 16.31 -5.53 -1.75
C LEU A 16 14.86 -5.80 -1.34
N LEU A 17 14.61 -6.07 -0.06
CA LEU A 17 13.26 -6.28 0.45
C LEU A 17 12.39 -5.02 0.25
N TYR A 18 12.87 -3.84 0.62
CA TYR A 18 12.12 -2.59 0.43
C TYR A 18 11.91 -2.24 -1.05
N LEU A 19 12.91 -2.49 -1.89
CA LEU A 19 12.81 -2.20 -3.33
C LEU A 19 11.79 -3.11 -4.01
N VAL A 20 11.92 -4.43 -3.83
CA VAL A 20 11.04 -5.41 -4.46
C VAL A 20 9.61 -5.26 -3.94
N SER A 21 9.44 -5.15 -2.62
CA SER A 21 8.11 -4.94 -2.02
C SER A 21 7.47 -3.64 -2.53
N GLY A 22 8.24 -2.54 -2.61
CA GLY A 22 7.74 -1.28 -3.13
C GLY A 22 7.28 -1.36 -4.59
N ILE A 23 8.06 -2.02 -5.46
CA ILE A 23 7.67 -2.23 -6.86
C ILE A 23 6.38 -3.05 -6.96
N VAL A 24 6.29 -4.17 -6.23
CA VAL A 24 5.09 -5.03 -6.22
C VAL A 24 3.87 -4.25 -5.75
N VAL A 25 4.01 -3.46 -4.69
CA VAL A 25 2.92 -2.65 -4.14
C VAL A 25 2.49 -1.56 -5.13
N VAL A 26 3.42 -0.84 -5.78
CA VAL A 26 3.07 0.13 -6.84
C VAL A 26 2.29 -0.53 -7.97
N LEU A 27 2.77 -1.66 -8.49
CA LEU A 27 2.10 -2.39 -9.56
C LEU A 27 0.71 -2.86 -9.14
N THR A 28 0.55 -3.32 -7.90
CA THR A 28 -0.74 -3.71 -7.34
C THR A 28 -1.71 -2.53 -7.30
N GLY A 29 -1.25 -1.35 -6.87
CA GLY A 29 -2.08 -0.14 -6.87
C GLY A 29 -2.42 0.37 -8.27
N LEU A 30 -1.52 0.23 -9.26
CA LEU A 30 -1.78 0.56 -10.66
C LEU A 30 -2.80 -0.38 -11.31
N ILE A 31 -2.61 -1.71 -11.14
CA ILE A 31 -3.58 -2.72 -11.58
C ILE A 31 -4.92 -2.45 -10.89
N GLY A 32 -4.87 -2.16 -9.59
CA GLY A 32 -6.00 -1.64 -8.83
C GLY A 32 -6.68 -0.52 -9.59
N SER A 33 -6.04 0.62 -9.77
CA SER A 33 -6.65 1.78 -10.45
C SER A 33 -7.33 1.49 -11.81
N GLY A 34 -6.84 0.49 -12.57
CA GLY A 34 -7.44 0.08 -13.85
C GLY A 34 -8.63 -0.87 -13.76
N PHE A 35 -8.77 -1.67 -12.70
CA PHE A 35 -9.77 -2.74 -12.58
C PHE A 35 -10.74 -2.49 -11.40
N GLY A 36 -11.59 -1.46 -11.48
CA GLY A 36 -12.44 -0.89 -10.40
C GLY A 36 -13.20 -1.80 -9.42
N SER A 37 -13.28 -3.12 -9.62
CA SER A 37 -14.13 -4.04 -8.85
C SER A 37 -13.40 -5.03 -7.91
N VAL A 38 -12.08 -5.23 -8.04
CA VAL A 38 -11.42 -6.38 -7.37
C VAL A 38 -11.20 -6.18 -5.85
N TRP A 39 -11.12 -4.93 -5.38
CA TRP A 39 -10.88 -4.60 -3.97
C TRP A 39 -12.01 -3.81 -3.32
N SER A 40 -13.04 -3.42 -4.09
CA SER A 40 -14.10 -2.54 -3.57
C SER A 40 -14.88 -3.22 -2.45
N GLY A 41 -15.27 -4.48 -2.64
CA GLY A 41 -15.98 -5.27 -1.62
C GLY A 41 -15.20 -5.38 -0.32
N GLN A 42 -13.91 -5.73 -0.39
CA GLN A 42 -13.04 -5.83 0.78
C GLN A 42 -12.81 -4.46 1.45
N ALA A 43 -12.74 -3.38 0.66
CA ALA A 43 -12.68 -2.04 1.21
C ALA A 43 -13.96 -1.70 1.97
N TYR A 44 -15.14 -1.98 1.43
CA TYR A 44 -16.41 -1.81 2.15
C TYR A 44 -16.45 -2.64 3.44
N GLU A 45 -16.01 -3.90 3.41
CA GLU A 45 -15.96 -4.76 4.60
C GLU A 45 -15.02 -4.22 5.69
N LEU A 46 -13.87 -3.66 5.32
CA LEU A 46 -12.92 -3.09 6.29
C LEU A 46 -13.50 -1.90 7.07
N PHE A 47 -14.43 -1.17 6.46
CA PHE A 47 -15.01 0.03 7.07
C PHE A 47 -16.46 -0.16 7.55
N ALA A 48 -17.04 -1.34 7.28
CA ALA A 48 -18.36 -1.70 7.77
C ALA A 48 -18.38 -1.68 9.31
N GLY A 49 -19.40 -1.02 9.88
CA GLY A 49 -19.57 -0.91 11.33
C GLY A 49 -18.73 0.15 12.02
N ILE A 50 -18.02 1.01 11.28
CA ILE A 50 -17.42 2.23 11.83
C ILE A 50 -18.46 3.35 11.73
N GLU A 51 -19.03 3.79 12.87
CA GLU A 51 -20.13 4.79 12.90
C GLU A 51 -19.85 6.06 12.09
N ILE A 52 -18.61 6.57 12.14
CA ILE A 52 -18.25 7.77 11.37
C ILE A 52 -18.27 7.53 9.86
N MET A 53 -18.01 6.31 9.42
CA MET A 53 -18.02 5.93 8.01
C MET A 53 -19.45 5.81 7.48
N GLU A 54 -20.37 5.24 8.27
CA GLU A 54 -21.80 5.22 7.96
C GLU A 54 -22.38 6.64 7.84
N TYR A 55 -21.93 7.55 8.71
CA TYR A 55 -22.31 8.96 8.62
C TYR A 55 -21.81 9.62 7.33
N ILE A 56 -20.56 9.37 6.94
CA ILE A 56 -19.98 9.92 5.70
C ILE A 56 -20.69 9.38 4.45
N GLU A 57 -21.04 8.09 4.42
CA GLU A 57 -21.79 7.47 3.32
C GLU A 57 -23.12 8.17 3.02
N MET A 58 -23.81 8.70 4.05
CA MET A 58 -25.07 9.42 3.86
C MET A 58 -24.91 10.72 3.03
N TYR A 59 -23.71 11.29 2.94
CA TYR A 59 -23.45 12.55 2.24
C TYR A 59 -22.70 12.39 0.91
N VAL A 60 -22.20 11.21 0.59
CA VAL A 60 -21.37 10.98 -0.60
C VAL A 60 -21.93 9.79 -1.38
N PRO A 61 -22.17 9.90 -2.70
CA PRO A 61 -22.81 8.85 -3.51
C PRO A 61 -21.99 7.56 -3.66
N TYR A 62 -20.76 7.53 -3.12
CA TYR A 62 -19.88 6.37 -3.06
C TYR A 62 -19.00 6.49 -1.83
N PHE A 63 -18.55 5.36 -1.30
CA PHE A 63 -17.59 5.35 -0.20
C PHE A 63 -16.31 6.07 -0.63
N PRO A 64 -15.94 7.19 0.02
CA PRO A 64 -14.87 8.04 -0.48
C PRO A 64 -13.54 7.30 -0.57
N PHE A 65 -13.30 6.32 0.31
CA PHE A 65 -12.02 5.60 0.39
C PHE A 65 -11.81 4.54 -0.70
N VAL A 66 -12.86 4.02 -1.33
CA VAL A 66 -12.74 3.00 -2.38
C VAL A 66 -11.87 3.47 -3.57
N PRO A 67 -12.07 4.68 -4.12
CA PRO A 67 -11.18 5.23 -5.14
C PRO A 67 -9.82 5.70 -4.60
N PHE A 68 -9.68 5.99 -3.30
CA PHE A 68 -8.39 6.38 -2.70
C PHE A 68 -7.48 5.19 -2.37
N PHE A 69 -8.03 3.98 -2.26
CA PHE A 69 -7.23 2.79 -1.94
C PHE A 69 -6.11 2.49 -2.95
N PRO A 70 -6.36 2.55 -4.28
CA PRO A 70 -5.28 2.45 -5.27
C PRO A 70 -4.20 3.53 -5.11
N ILE A 71 -4.61 4.78 -4.84
CA ILE A 71 -3.69 5.91 -4.63
C ILE A 71 -2.82 5.65 -3.40
N PHE A 72 -3.43 5.30 -2.27
CA PHE A 72 -2.74 4.93 -1.04
C PHE A 72 -1.72 3.81 -1.29
N THR A 73 -2.13 2.77 -2.01
CA THR A 73 -1.27 1.63 -2.35
C THR A 73 -0.06 2.08 -3.17
N ILE A 74 -0.26 2.89 -4.20
CA ILE A 74 0.83 3.46 -5.01
C ILE A 74 1.77 4.31 -4.15
N THR A 75 1.24 5.19 -3.30
CA THR A 75 2.03 6.03 -2.40
C THR A 75 2.85 5.19 -1.42
N LEU A 76 2.28 4.15 -0.84
CA LEU A 76 2.98 3.22 0.05
C LEU A 76 4.12 2.50 -0.69
N GLY A 77 3.86 2.00 -1.90
CA GLY A 77 4.89 1.36 -2.71
C GLY A 77 6.04 2.32 -3.07
N ALA A 78 5.73 3.56 -3.45
CA ALA A 78 6.72 4.61 -3.71
C ALA A 78 7.54 4.93 -2.44
N PHE A 79 6.90 4.99 -1.28
CA PHE A 79 7.58 5.17 0.00
C PHE A 79 8.56 4.03 0.31
N LEU A 80 8.17 2.77 0.06
CA LEU A 80 9.06 1.62 0.22
C LEU A 80 10.27 1.68 -0.72
N ILE A 81 10.07 2.10 -1.97
CA ILE A 81 11.18 2.32 -2.92
C ILE A 81 12.11 3.43 -2.41
N LEU A 82 11.58 4.53 -1.89
CA LEU A 82 12.40 5.60 -1.31
C LEU A 82 13.19 5.10 -0.10
N LYS A 83 12.56 4.30 0.77
CA LYS A 83 13.20 3.67 1.93
C LYS A 83 14.25 2.64 1.54
N SER A 84 14.19 2.05 0.35
CA SER A 84 15.28 1.18 -0.12
C SER A 84 16.58 1.95 -0.35
N LYS A 85 16.51 3.26 -0.67
CA LYS A 85 17.68 4.09 -1.02
C LYS A 85 18.40 4.70 0.19
N GLY A 86 17.86 4.58 1.40
CA GLY A 86 18.35 5.22 2.63
C GLY A 86 18.45 4.25 3.80
#